data_AF-A0A371SAR2-F1
#
_entry.id   AF-A0A371SAR2-F1
#
_cell.length_a   1.000
_cell.length_b   1.000
_cell.length_c   1.000
_cell.angle_alpha   90.00
_cell.angle_beta   90.00
_cell.angle_gamma   90.00
#
_symmetry.space_group_name_H-M   'P 1'
#
loop_
_entity.id
_entity.type
_entity.pdbx_description
1 polymer ?
#
loop_
_entity_poly.entity_id
_entity_poly.type
_entity_poly.pdbx_seq_one_letter_code
_entity_poly.pdbx_strand_id
1 'polypeptide(L)'
;MTTLTKIEKDYVEKVLLELKKYKINREHLDSINEQLLDHISSSHENGENSIEQLGDSETLVKDYLEIYGIDKDYPEKQKLKRSPFILGAISFPVVYLFSQLIFSLFLTQSFTKQRSFEYNIIYRISEQLWWNTLLVSISLFTALAFSIFITVILRRRSTR
;
A
#
# COMPACT_ATOMS: atom_id res chain seq x y z
N MET A 1 15.97 14.44 -34.23
CA MET A 1 15.91 13.49 -33.09
C MET A 1 17.13 13.77 -32.22
N THR A 2 16.95 14.58 -31.19
CA THR A 2 18.03 14.91 -30.24
C THR A 2 18.34 13.67 -29.41
N THR A 3 19.59 13.22 -29.50
CA THR A 3 20.11 12.14 -28.66
C THR A 3 20.45 12.71 -27.30
N LEU A 4 19.53 12.58 -26.34
CA LEU A 4 19.82 12.92 -24.95
C LEU A 4 20.92 12.03 -24.39
N THR A 5 21.82 12.63 -23.61
CA THR A 5 22.78 11.88 -22.81
C THR A 5 22.05 11.13 -21.68
N LYS A 6 22.69 10.09 -21.13
CA LYS A 6 22.11 9.33 -20.01
C LYS A 6 21.83 10.20 -18.78
N ILE A 7 22.64 11.21 -18.54
CA ILE A 7 22.54 12.09 -17.37
C ILE A 7 21.33 13.02 -17.52
N GLU A 8 21.13 13.60 -18.69
CA GLU A 8 19.97 14.46 -18.97
C GLU A 8 18.66 13.69 -18.91
N LYS A 9 18.66 12.44 -19.41
CA LYS A 9 17.51 11.57 -19.32
C LYS A 9 17.13 11.27 -17.85
N ASP A 10 18.13 10.96 -17.02
CA ASP A 10 17.92 10.69 -15.60
C ASP A 10 17.40 11.94 -14.85
N TYR A 11 17.91 13.13 -15.22
CA TYR A 11 17.45 14.40 -14.69
C TYR A 11 15.97 14.66 -15.01
N VAL A 12 15.58 14.55 -16.29
CA VAL A 12 14.18 14.75 -16.72
C VAL A 12 13.25 13.74 -16.05
N GLU A 13 13.66 12.47 -15.97
CA GLU A 13 12.88 11.43 -15.31
C GLU A 13 12.68 11.73 -13.81
N LYS A 14 13.72 12.19 -13.11
CA LYS A 14 13.65 12.57 -11.71
C LYS A 14 12.66 13.72 -11.48
N VAL A 15 12.73 14.78 -12.28
CA VAL A 15 11.83 15.94 -12.21
C VAL A 15 10.37 15.51 -12.46
N LEU A 16 10.11 14.73 -13.51
CA LEU A 16 8.75 14.26 -13.82
C LEU A 16 8.19 13.32 -12.74
N LEU A 17 9.03 12.44 -12.18
CA LEU A 17 8.62 11.56 -11.08
C LEU A 17 8.28 12.34 -9.82
N GLU A 18 9.01 13.40 -9.51
CA GLU A 18 8.70 14.28 -8.38
C GLU A 18 7.41 15.04 -8.62
N LEU A 19 7.25 15.70 -9.76
CA LEU A 19 6.03 16.42 -10.16
C LEU A 19 4.79 15.51 -10.13
N LYS A 20 4.92 14.25 -10.56
CA LYS A 20 3.84 13.26 -10.50
C LYS A 20 3.34 12.98 -9.09
N LYS A 21 4.19 13.12 -8.04
CA LYS A 21 3.76 12.95 -6.64
C LYS A 21 2.74 14.01 -6.22
N TYR A 22 2.78 15.18 -6.84
CA TYR A 22 1.90 16.33 -6.56
C TYR A 22 0.58 16.29 -7.34
N LYS A 23 0.23 15.17 -7.99
CA LYS A 23 -1.00 14.99 -8.80
C LYS A 23 -1.20 16.06 -9.89
N ILE A 24 -0.11 16.51 -10.50
CA ILE A 24 -0.16 17.40 -11.67
C ILE A 24 -0.95 16.71 -12.80
N ASN A 25 -1.79 17.49 -13.50
CA ASN A 25 -2.54 16.99 -14.66
C ASN A 25 -1.57 16.44 -15.72
N ARG A 26 -1.97 15.42 -16.47
CA ARG A 26 -1.14 14.84 -17.54
C ARG A 26 -0.76 15.88 -18.58
N GLU A 27 -1.69 16.75 -18.96
CA GLU A 27 -1.44 17.82 -19.93
C GLU A 27 -0.32 18.77 -19.47
N HIS A 28 -0.28 19.09 -18.17
CA HIS A 28 0.79 19.91 -17.60
C HIS A 28 2.11 19.15 -17.51
N LEU A 29 2.09 17.87 -17.15
CA LEU A 29 3.30 17.03 -17.16
C LEU A 29 3.89 16.88 -18.56
N ASP A 30 3.05 16.69 -19.58
CA ASP A 30 3.48 16.57 -20.98
C ASP A 30 4.08 17.90 -21.46
N SER A 31 3.45 19.03 -21.12
CA SER A 31 3.98 20.36 -21.44
C SER A 31 5.34 20.65 -20.75
N ILE A 32 5.50 20.26 -19.48
CA ILE A 32 6.78 20.41 -18.76
C ILE A 32 7.85 19.53 -19.42
N ASN A 33 7.51 18.30 -19.81
CA ASN A 33 8.45 17.42 -20.49
C ASN A 33 8.89 18.01 -21.84
N GLU A 34 7.97 18.55 -22.64
CA GLU A 34 8.32 19.24 -23.89
C GLU A 34 9.25 20.42 -23.64
N GLN A 35 8.95 21.28 -22.65
CA GLN A 35 9.81 22.42 -22.30
C GLN A 35 11.23 21.99 -21.89
N LEU A 36 11.36 20.92 -21.10
CA LEU A 36 12.66 20.39 -20.71
C LEU A 36 13.45 19.84 -21.91
N LEU A 37 12.78 19.13 -22.82
CA LEU A 37 13.40 18.59 -24.02
C LEU A 37 13.84 19.69 -24.99
N ASP A 38 13.03 20.73 -25.14
CA ASP A 38 13.34 21.90 -25.97
C ASP A 38 14.53 22.68 -25.40
N HIS A 39 14.57 22.84 -24.07
CA HIS A 39 15.71 23.48 -23.41
C HIS A 39 16.99 22.69 -23.61
N ILE A 40 16.99 21.38 -23.35
CA ILE A 40 18.17 20.51 -23.56
C ILE A 40 18.63 20.56 -25.02
N SER A 41 17.69 20.53 -25.97
CA SER A 41 18.00 20.61 -27.39
C SER A 41 18.65 21.96 -27.75
N SER A 42 18.12 23.06 -27.21
CA SER A 42 18.66 24.41 -27.41
C SER A 42 20.06 24.57 -26.81
N SER A 43 20.29 24.05 -25.60
CA SER A 43 21.61 24.07 -24.97
C SER A 43 22.63 23.25 -25.78
N HIS A 44 22.24 22.10 -26.33
CA HIS A 44 23.10 21.31 -27.23
C HIS A 44 23.48 22.08 -28.49
N GLU A 45 22.54 22.81 -29.09
CA GLU A 45 22.79 23.63 -30.28
C GLU A 45 23.77 24.78 -29.98
N ASN A 46 23.70 25.35 -28.77
CA ASN A 46 24.58 26.43 -28.32
C ASN A 46 25.91 25.94 -27.74
N GLY A 47 26.11 24.63 -27.58
CA GLY A 47 27.29 24.05 -26.92
C GLY A 47 27.35 24.31 -25.41
N GLU A 48 26.19 24.60 -24.80
CA GLU A 48 26.02 24.93 -23.39
C GLU A 48 25.62 23.69 -22.58
N ASN A 49 25.92 23.71 -21.28
CA ASN A 49 25.55 22.64 -20.37
C ASN A 49 24.09 22.79 -19.94
N SER A 50 23.22 21.97 -20.54
CA SER A 50 21.77 21.93 -20.31
C SER A 50 21.38 21.81 -18.83
N ILE A 51 22.07 20.95 -18.07
CA ILE A 51 21.75 20.70 -16.65
C ILE A 51 22.16 21.90 -15.77
N GLU A 52 23.26 22.57 -16.13
CA GLU A 52 23.75 23.73 -15.39
C GLU A 52 22.82 24.94 -15.54
N GLN A 53 22.19 25.08 -16.71
CA GLN A 53 21.17 26.11 -16.97
C GLN A 53 19.82 25.80 -16.29
N LEU A 54 19.41 24.53 -16.30
CA LEU A 54 18.19 24.07 -15.60
C LEU A 54 18.34 24.13 -14.07
N GLY A 55 19.57 24.07 -13.57
CA GLY A 55 19.86 24.10 -12.15
C GLY A 55 19.46 22.81 -11.43
N ASP A 56 19.33 22.89 -10.11
CA ASP A 56 18.98 21.70 -9.32
C ASP A 56 17.52 21.29 -9.55
N SER A 57 17.32 19.97 -9.69
CA SER A 57 16.03 19.32 -9.90
C SER A 57 14.97 19.75 -8.87
N GLU A 58 15.32 19.92 -7.59
CA GLU A 58 14.34 20.28 -6.55
C GLU A 58 13.88 21.74 -6.67
N THR A 59 14.76 22.63 -7.13
CA THR A 59 14.44 24.04 -7.36
C THR A 59 13.51 24.17 -8.55
N LEU A 60 13.82 23.48 -9.64
CA LEU A 60 13.00 23.48 -10.84
C LEU A 60 11.61 22.86 -10.61
N VAL A 61 11.52 21.78 -9.83
CA VAL A 61 10.22 21.21 -9.40
C VAL A 61 9.43 22.23 -8.58
N LYS A 62 10.06 22.94 -7.66
CA LYS A 62 9.40 24.00 -6.87
C LYS A 62 8.85 25.10 -7.78
N ASP A 63 9.65 25.57 -8.73
CA ASP A 63 9.26 26.65 -9.63
C ASP A 63 8.05 26.24 -10.48
N TYR A 64 8.03 25.00 -10.99
CA TYR A 64 6.85 24.49 -11.70
C TYR A 64 5.63 24.37 -10.78
N LEU A 65 5.78 23.88 -9.55
CA LEU A 65 4.66 23.83 -8.60
C LEU A 65 4.10 25.23 -8.30
N GLU A 66 4.97 26.23 -8.19
CA GLU A 66 4.58 27.62 -7.99
C GLU A 66 3.84 28.20 -9.20
N ILE A 67 4.34 27.96 -10.43
CA ILE A 67 3.69 28.38 -11.68
C ILE A 67 2.28 27.78 -11.82
N TYR A 68 2.11 26.51 -11.46
CA TYR A 68 0.83 25.83 -11.54
C TYR A 68 -0.08 26.06 -10.30
N GLY A 69 0.36 26.86 -9.33
CA GLY A 69 -0.42 27.18 -8.13
C GLY A 69 -0.65 25.98 -7.20
N ILE A 70 0.26 25.01 -7.20
CA ILE A 70 0.18 23.80 -6.38
C ILE A 70 0.97 24.04 -5.09
N ASP A 71 0.26 24.09 -3.97
CA ASP A 71 0.85 24.38 -2.67
C ASP A 71 1.95 23.37 -2.29
N LYS A 72 3.11 23.90 -1.89
CA LYS A 72 4.33 23.15 -1.58
C LYS A 72 4.20 22.21 -0.37
N ASP A 73 3.19 22.45 0.48
CA ASP A 73 2.84 21.60 1.62
C ASP A 73 2.16 20.28 1.24
N TYR A 74 1.96 20.03 -0.06
CA TYR A 74 1.40 18.78 -0.57
C TYR A 74 2.51 17.82 -1.03
N PRO A 75 3.04 17.01 -0.13
CA PRO A 75 2.72 15.61 -0.30
C PRO A 75 1.85 15.31 0.89
N GLU A 76 0.54 15.36 0.68
CA GLU A 76 -0.36 14.59 1.52
C GLU A 76 0.20 13.17 1.48
N LYS A 77 0.95 12.81 2.54
CA LYS A 77 1.53 11.48 2.73
C LYS A 77 0.39 10.57 2.36
N GLN A 78 0.52 9.83 1.25
CA GLN A 78 -0.48 8.86 0.85
C GLN A 78 -0.53 7.85 1.99
N LYS A 79 -1.31 8.15 3.03
CA LYS A 79 -1.77 7.18 3.99
C LYS A 79 -2.49 6.22 3.10
N LEU A 80 -1.83 5.10 2.81
CA LEU A 80 -2.42 3.96 2.13
C LEU A 80 -3.80 3.81 2.79
N LYS A 81 -4.86 4.30 2.14
CA LYS A 81 -6.24 4.10 2.59
C LYS A 81 -6.47 2.63 2.30
N ARG A 82 -5.92 1.76 3.14
CA ARG A 82 -6.16 0.33 3.09
C ARG A 82 -7.67 0.22 3.14
N SER A 83 -8.26 -0.24 2.05
CA SER A 83 -9.71 -0.33 1.93
C SER A 83 -10.22 -1.09 3.17
N PRO A 84 -11.27 -0.60 3.84
CA PRO A 84 -11.85 -1.28 5.00
C PRO A 84 -12.26 -2.73 4.67
N PHE A 85 -12.45 -3.02 3.39
CA PHE A 85 -12.67 -4.36 2.86
C PHE A 85 -11.44 -5.28 2.97
N ILE A 86 -10.24 -4.77 2.67
CA ILE A 86 -8.98 -5.53 2.77
C ILE A 86 -8.67 -5.85 4.24
N LEU A 87 -8.89 -4.87 5.13
CA LEU A 87 -8.73 -5.08 6.57
C LEU A 87 -9.73 -6.09 7.12
N GLY A 88 -10.99 -6.02 6.67
CA GLY A 88 -12.03 -7.01 7.01
C GLY A 88 -11.69 -8.41 6.51
N ALA A 89 -11.20 -8.54 5.27
CA ALA A 89 -10.83 -9.82 4.67
C ALA A 89 -9.64 -10.49 5.38
N ILE A 90 -8.63 -9.72 5.78
CA ILE A 90 -7.47 -10.26 6.53
C ILE A 90 -7.83 -10.62 7.97
N SER A 91 -8.80 -9.92 8.58
CA SER A 91 -9.23 -10.23 9.96
C SER A 91 -9.87 -11.62 10.08
N PHE A 92 -10.53 -12.11 9.03
CA PHE A 92 -11.21 -13.40 9.02
C PHE A 92 -10.29 -14.61 9.29
N PRO A 93 -9.22 -14.85 8.51
CA PRO A 93 -8.31 -15.97 8.78
C PRO A 93 -7.57 -15.81 10.11
N VAL A 94 -7.25 -14.58 10.53
CA VAL A 94 -6.55 -14.33 11.80
C VAL A 94 -7.42 -14.73 13.00
N VAL A 95 -8.69 -14.29 13.02
CA VAL A 95 -9.62 -14.62 14.11
C VAL A 95 -9.95 -16.11 14.11
N TYR A 96 -10.12 -16.72 12.93
CA TYR A 96 -10.35 -18.16 12.82
C TYR A 96 -9.18 -18.98 13.40
N LEU A 97 -7.95 -18.67 13.00
CA LEU A 97 -6.75 -19.35 13.51
C LEU A 97 -6.57 -19.16 15.02
N PHE A 98 -6.83 -17.95 15.51
CA PHE A 98 -6.75 -17.67 16.94
C PHE A 98 -7.80 -18.43 17.75
N SER A 99 -9.03 -18.52 17.24
CA SER A 99 -10.10 -19.32 17.84
C SER A 99 -9.76 -20.81 17.85
N GLN A 100 -9.23 -21.34 16.75
CA GLN A 100 -8.78 -22.74 16.66
C GLN A 100 -7.64 -23.03 17.62
N LEU A 101 -6.70 -22.10 17.79
CA LEU A 101 -5.60 -22.21 18.75
C LEU A 101 -6.14 -22.28 20.19
N ILE A 102 -7.03 -21.36 20.58
CA ILE A 102 -7.65 -21.37 21.91
C ILE A 102 -8.40 -22.68 22.15
N PHE A 103 -9.22 -23.13 21.20
CA PHE A 103 -9.91 -24.41 21.33
C PHE A 103 -8.94 -25.58 21.43
N SER A 104 -7.88 -25.61 20.63
CA SER A 104 -6.85 -26.63 20.75
C SER A 104 -6.19 -26.60 22.13
N LEU A 105 -5.83 -25.44 22.68
CA LEU A 105 -5.20 -25.39 24.00
C LEU A 105 -6.13 -25.79 25.16
N PHE A 106 -7.41 -25.43 25.08
CA PHE A 106 -8.38 -25.70 26.16
C PHE A 106 -9.06 -27.07 26.06
N LEU A 107 -9.22 -27.62 24.86
CA LEU A 107 -9.96 -28.88 24.62
C LEU A 107 -9.05 -30.05 24.25
N THR A 108 -7.84 -29.82 23.77
CA THR A 108 -6.84 -30.89 23.68
C THR A 108 -6.41 -31.25 25.10
N GLN A 109 -6.08 -32.53 25.32
CA GLN A 109 -5.74 -33.14 26.61
C GLN A 109 -4.54 -32.53 27.39
N SER A 110 -4.13 -31.28 27.16
CA SER A 110 -3.10 -30.60 27.94
C SER A 110 -3.39 -30.51 29.44
N PHE A 111 -4.63 -30.75 29.88
CA PHE A 111 -5.02 -30.86 31.29
C PHE A 111 -5.47 -32.25 31.76
N THR A 112 -5.38 -33.29 30.91
CA THR A 112 -5.68 -34.68 31.31
C THR A 112 -4.43 -35.54 31.16
N LYS A 113 -4.09 -36.28 32.22
CA LYS A 113 -2.84 -37.04 32.45
C LYS A 113 -2.57 -38.21 31.47
N GLN A 114 -2.79 -38.07 30.17
CA GLN A 114 -2.47 -39.10 29.17
C GLN A 114 -1.33 -38.65 28.26
N ARG A 115 -0.24 -39.43 28.34
CA ARG A 115 1.04 -39.22 27.66
C ARG A 115 0.94 -39.58 26.17
N SER A 116 0.35 -38.72 25.34
CA SER A 116 0.67 -38.65 23.91
C SER A 116 0.00 -37.42 23.30
N PHE A 117 0.77 -36.34 23.21
CA PHE A 117 0.35 -35.08 22.61
C PHE A 117 0.37 -35.18 21.07
N GLU A 118 -0.74 -35.61 20.46
CA GLU A 118 -0.95 -35.41 19.03
C GLU A 118 -1.59 -34.03 18.80
N TYR A 119 -0.76 -33.02 18.50
CA TYR A 119 -1.25 -31.70 18.08
C TYR A 119 -1.75 -31.78 16.64
N ASN A 120 -3.06 -31.97 16.44
CA ASN A 120 -3.68 -31.91 15.13
C ASN A 120 -4.59 -30.67 15.03
N ILE A 121 -3.93 -29.51 14.97
CA ILE A 121 -4.47 -28.14 15.13
C ILE A 121 -5.58 -27.80 14.11
N ILE A 122 -5.70 -28.56 13.01
CA ILE A 122 -6.62 -28.24 11.92
C ILE A 122 -7.90 -29.09 11.94
N TYR A 123 -7.91 -30.30 12.52
CA TYR A 123 -9.05 -31.21 12.29
C TYR A 123 -9.41 -32.21 13.40
N ARG A 124 -8.56 -32.44 14.41
CA ARG A 124 -8.80 -33.52 15.40
C ARG A 124 -8.53 -33.04 16.82
N ILE A 125 -9.45 -32.21 17.33
CA ILE A 125 -9.47 -31.76 18.74
C ILE A 125 -10.11 -32.84 19.62
N SER A 126 -11.10 -33.56 19.09
CA SER A 126 -11.77 -34.71 19.72
C SER A 126 -11.75 -35.94 18.80
N GLU A 127 -11.75 -37.13 19.40
CA GLU A 127 -11.95 -38.42 18.71
C GLU A 127 -13.32 -38.47 17.99
N GLN A 128 -14.29 -37.68 18.45
CA GLN A 128 -15.64 -37.62 17.88
C GLN A 128 -15.76 -36.51 16.82
N LEU A 129 -16.00 -36.93 15.57
CA LEU A 129 -16.07 -36.04 14.40
C LEU A 129 -17.10 -34.90 14.56
N TRP A 130 -18.27 -35.17 15.14
CA TRP A 130 -19.34 -34.17 15.30
C TRP A 130 -18.93 -33.01 16.22
N TRP A 131 -18.10 -33.29 17.23
CA TRP A 131 -17.55 -32.27 18.14
C TRP A 131 -16.57 -31.34 17.41
N ASN A 132 -15.73 -31.90 16.54
CA ASN A 132 -14.82 -31.12 15.70
C ASN A 132 -15.60 -30.24 14.72
N THR A 133 -16.65 -30.78 14.07
CA THR A 133 -17.51 -30.00 13.16
C THR A 133 -18.22 -28.85 13.88
N LEU A 134 -18.68 -29.07 15.11
CA LEU A 134 -19.30 -28.05 15.93
C LEU A 134 -18.32 -26.92 16.29
N LEU A 135 -17.09 -27.26 16.70
CA LEU A 135 -16.04 -26.28 17.01
C LEU A 135 -15.63 -25.44 15.79
N VAL A 136 -15.44 -26.10 14.65
CA VAL A 136 -15.16 -25.41 13.38
C VAL A 136 -16.30 -24.46 13.03
N SER A 137 -17.56 -24.90 13.16
CA SER A 137 -18.72 -24.05 12.89
C SER A 137 -18.74 -22.81 13.79
N ILE A 138 -18.52 -22.96 15.09
CA ILE A 138 -18.44 -21.82 16.02
C ILE A 138 -17.32 -20.86 15.62
N SER A 139 -16.13 -21.37 15.30
CA SER A 139 -15.00 -20.52 14.89
C SER A 139 -15.26 -19.77 13.56
N LEU A 140 -15.99 -20.36 12.62
CA LEU A 140 -16.40 -19.70 11.39
C LEU A 140 -17.42 -18.59 11.67
N PHE A 141 -18.42 -18.85 12.52
CA PHE A 141 -19.41 -17.85 12.91
C PHE A 141 -18.78 -16.67 13.65
N THR A 142 -17.85 -16.94 14.59
CA THR A 142 -17.16 -15.85 15.31
C THR A 142 -16.28 -15.03 14.37
N ALA A 143 -15.53 -15.67 13.46
CA ALA A 143 -14.70 -14.97 12.49
C ALA A 143 -15.53 -14.09 11.52
N LEU A 144 -16.68 -14.61 11.04
CA LEU A 144 -17.61 -13.84 10.21
C LEU A 144 -18.17 -12.62 10.96
N ALA A 145 -18.64 -12.82 12.19
CA ALA A 145 -19.20 -11.75 13.01
C ALA A 145 -18.18 -10.63 13.28
N PHE A 146 -16.94 -11.00 13.64
CA PHE A 146 -15.85 -10.04 13.86
C PHE A 146 -15.48 -9.28 12.58
N SER A 147 -15.40 -9.97 11.44
CA SER A 147 -15.08 -9.33 10.15
C SER A 147 -16.13 -8.28 9.79
N ILE A 148 -17.43 -8.62 9.88
CA ILE A 148 -18.53 -7.68 9.64
C ILE A 148 -18.45 -6.49 10.61
N PHE A 149 -18.22 -6.75 11.90
CA PHE A 149 -18.13 -5.70 12.91
C PHE A 149 -17.00 -4.71 12.63
N ILE A 150 -15.81 -5.20 12.31
CA ILE A 150 -14.65 -4.37 11.95
C ILE A 150 -14.95 -3.54 10.70
N THR A 151 -15.51 -4.16 9.66
CA THR A 151 -15.86 -3.46 8.42
C THR A 151 -16.89 -2.35 8.66
N VAL A 152 -17.90 -2.57 9.51
CA VAL A 152 -18.91 -1.56 9.87
C VAL A 152 -18.29 -0.39 10.65
N ILE A 153 -17.42 -0.66 11.63
CA ILE A 153 -16.75 0.40 12.41
C ILE A 153 -15.83 1.23 11.52
N LEU A 154 -15.02 0.59 10.68
CA LEU A 154 -14.11 1.28 9.78
C LEU A 154 -14.87 2.12 8.75
N ARG A 155 -15.98 1.60 8.21
CA ARG A 155 -16.84 2.35 7.29
C ARG A 155 -17.43 3.58 7.97
N ARG A 156 -17.98 3.45 9.19
CA ARG A 156 -18.50 4.58 9.97
C ARG A 156 -17.45 5.64 10.29
N ARG A 157 -16.21 5.23 10.60
CA ARG A 157 -15.09 6.15 10.84
C ARG A 157 -14.57 6.82 9.58
N SER A 158 -14.72 6.20 8.41
CA SER A 158 -14.32 6.80 7.14
C SER A 158 -15.35 7.78 6.58
N THR A 159 -16.60 7.73 7.03
CA THR A 159 -17.69 8.65 6.62
C THR A 159 -17.89 9.84 7.56
N ARG A 160 -17.22 9.88 8.71
CA ARG A 160 -17.10 11.06 9.59
C ARG A 160 -15.78 11.75 9.30
#